data_AF-A0AA97DNC0-F1
#
_entry.id   AF-A0AA97DNC0-F1
#
_cell.length_a   1.000
_cell.length_b   1.000
_cell.length_c   1.000
_cell.angle_alpha   90.00
_cell.angle_beta   90.00
_cell.angle_gamma   90.00
#
_symmetry.space_group_name_H-M   'P 1'
#
loop_
_entity.id
_entity.type
_entity.pdbx_description
1 polymer ?
#
loop_
_entity_poly.entity_id
_entity_poly.type
_entity_poly.pdbx_seq_one_letter_code
_entity_poly.pdbx_strand_id
1 'polypeptide(L)'
;MKQGIGNSEACRIVGISRSSGTRWRHGHSVVLKSGDIKKVAPISHQRPAVISARFLSEMERITIADLLHAGRSIRAIATELGRSPSTVSREIRRNVHEPSGNYRPRTAQRNAERRRSRQRTGKIASNPVLREFVREHLKQRWSPRQISNRLRAVFPGQTEMHVVPETVYQALYGRGSLELAVDPAVSLRTGRTGRRPRRRKEHRTRRFPDMVMIRDRPAEAIGRLVPGHWEGDLIIGKGGRSAIGTLVERTTRFIVLVHLAGNRGAENLRDRLAEAMGPLPAHLRRSLTWDQGTEMACHQDFTRQTLIPVYFCDPASPWQRGSNENINGLLRQYFPKGTDLSVHTREHLAMVAAELNQRPREILGWQSPLEHLTRLVSPSTEP
;
A
#
# COMPACT_ATOMS: atom_id res chain seq x y z
N MET A 1 1.23 -25.80 -13.19
CA MET A 1 1.61 -24.38 -12.95
C MET A 1 2.23 -24.13 -11.58
N LYS A 2 1.71 -24.63 -10.43
CA LYS A 2 2.44 -24.54 -9.14
C LYS A 2 3.79 -25.29 -9.14
N GLN A 3 3.91 -26.30 -9.99
CA GLN A 3 5.14 -27.05 -10.27
C GLN A 3 6.04 -26.38 -11.32
N GLY A 4 5.87 -25.07 -11.60
CA GLY A 4 6.69 -24.33 -12.58
C GLY A 4 6.30 -24.51 -14.07
N ILE A 5 5.41 -25.44 -14.38
CA ILE A 5 4.95 -25.75 -15.75
C ILE A 5 4.14 -24.59 -16.35
N GLY A 6 4.43 -24.21 -17.61
CA GLY A 6 3.76 -23.14 -18.34
C GLY A 6 2.30 -23.44 -18.71
N ASN A 7 1.50 -22.41 -19.02
CA ASN A 7 0.06 -22.56 -19.24
C ASN A 7 -0.28 -23.50 -20.41
N SER A 8 0.44 -23.39 -21.53
CA SER A 8 0.20 -24.22 -22.71
C SER A 8 0.47 -25.70 -22.44
N GLU A 9 1.54 -25.99 -21.71
CA GLU A 9 1.93 -27.34 -21.32
C GLU A 9 0.97 -27.92 -20.28
N ALA A 10 0.55 -27.10 -19.31
CA ALA A 10 -0.49 -27.48 -18.36
C ALA A 10 -1.83 -27.80 -19.06
N CYS A 11 -2.23 -27.03 -20.07
CA CYS A 11 -3.45 -27.30 -20.85
C CYS A 11 -3.35 -28.62 -21.62
N ARG A 12 -2.17 -28.94 -22.16
CA ARG A 12 -1.90 -30.20 -22.86
C ARG A 12 -2.01 -31.40 -21.91
N ILE A 13 -1.41 -31.30 -20.72
CA ILE A 13 -1.44 -32.36 -19.70
C ILE A 13 -2.87 -32.71 -19.28
N VAL A 14 -3.74 -31.70 -19.13
CA VAL A 14 -5.13 -31.91 -18.65
C VAL A 14 -6.16 -32.03 -19.78
N GLY A 15 -5.72 -32.09 -21.04
CA GLY A 15 -6.60 -32.31 -22.19
C GLY A 15 -7.57 -31.16 -22.50
N ILE A 16 -7.20 -29.91 -22.23
CA ILE A 16 -8.04 -28.73 -22.50
C ILE A 16 -7.40 -27.79 -23.52
N SER A 17 -8.23 -26.97 -24.18
CA SER A 17 -7.73 -25.91 -25.05
C SER A 17 -7.02 -24.80 -24.25
N ARG A 18 -6.02 -24.17 -24.89
CA ARG A 18 -5.28 -23.03 -24.32
C ARG A 18 -6.19 -21.86 -23.96
N SER A 19 -7.26 -21.64 -24.74
CA SER A 19 -8.25 -20.60 -24.47
C SER A 19 -9.02 -20.90 -23.18
N SER A 20 -9.47 -22.14 -22.97
CA SER A 20 -10.13 -22.57 -21.74
C SER A 20 -9.21 -22.43 -20.53
N GLY A 21 -7.95 -22.88 -20.61
CA GLY A 21 -6.99 -22.70 -19.51
C GLY A 21 -6.71 -21.23 -19.18
N THR A 22 -6.68 -20.35 -20.19
CA THR A 22 -6.51 -18.91 -19.99
C THR A 22 -7.73 -18.29 -19.30
N ARG A 23 -8.95 -18.67 -19.70
CA ARG A 23 -10.20 -18.25 -19.05
C ARG A 23 -10.28 -18.73 -17.60
N TRP A 24 -9.83 -19.95 -17.31
CA TRP A 24 -9.78 -20.47 -15.95
C TRP A 24 -8.76 -19.71 -15.09
N ARG A 25 -7.62 -19.31 -15.66
CA ARG A 25 -6.55 -18.60 -14.94
C ARG A 25 -6.88 -17.15 -14.62
N HIS A 26 -7.51 -16.45 -15.57
CA HIS A 26 -7.70 -15.00 -15.47
C HIS A 26 -9.16 -14.60 -15.26
N GLY A 27 -10.09 -15.55 -15.30
CA GLY A 27 -11.51 -15.27 -15.43
C GLY A 27 -11.86 -14.89 -16.86
N HIS A 28 -13.15 -14.68 -17.10
CA HIS A 28 -13.67 -14.18 -18.37
C HIS A 28 -15.04 -13.55 -18.18
N SER A 29 -15.48 -12.78 -19.17
CA SER A 29 -16.83 -12.21 -19.21
C SER A 29 -17.70 -13.01 -20.19
N VAL A 30 -18.95 -13.24 -19.82
CA VAL A 30 -19.97 -13.87 -20.67
C VAL A 30 -21.13 -12.90 -20.81
N VAL A 31 -21.52 -12.59 -22.03
CA VAL A 31 -22.73 -11.81 -22.31
C VAL A 31 -23.92 -12.76 -22.25
N LEU A 32 -24.89 -12.46 -21.40
CA LEU A 32 -26.11 -13.25 -21.26
C LEU A 32 -27.10 -12.86 -22.37
N LYS A 33 -28.09 -13.73 -22.62
CA LYS A 33 -29.16 -13.46 -23.61
C LYS A 33 -29.97 -12.21 -23.27
N SER A 34 -29.96 -11.77 -22.01
CA SER A 34 -30.57 -10.51 -21.54
C SER A 34 -29.77 -9.25 -21.88
N GLY A 35 -28.56 -9.38 -22.45
CA GLY A 35 -27.62 -8.27 -22.68
C GLY A 35 -26.68 -8.00 -21.50
N ASP A 36 -26.92 -8.59 -20.34
CA ASP A 36 -26.09 -8.40 -19.15
C ASP A 36 -24.72 -9.09 -19.27
N ILE A 37 -23.68 -8.43 -18.76
CA ILE A 37 -22.32 -9.00 -18.75
C ILE A 37 -22.06 -9.70 -17.41
N LYS A 38 -22.00 -11.03 -17.43
CA LYS A 38 -21.61 -11.86 -16.28
C LYS A 38 -20.09 -12.04 -16.25
N LYS A 39 -19.43 -11.45 -15.25
CA LYS A 39 -18.00 -11.71 -14.98
C LYS A 39 -17.84 -13.04 -14.24
N VAL A 40 -17.19 -14.00 -14.87
CA VAL A 40 -16.78 -15.27 -14.28
C VAL A 40 -15.37 -15.11 -13.72
N ALA A 41 -15.24 -15.24 -12.40
CA ALA A 41 -13.95 -15.15 -11.72
C ALA A 41 -13.00 -16.30 -12.11
N PRO A 42 -11.67 -16.10 -12.03
CA PRO A 42 -10.72 -17.18 -12.22
C PRO A 42 -10.95 -18.34 -11.23
N ILE A 43 -10.71 -19.57 -11.69
CA ILE A 43 -10.75 -20.76 -10.85
C ILE A 43 -9.62 -20.67 -9.84
N SER A 44 -9.99 -20.44 -8.59
CA SER A 44 -9.07 -20.50 -7.47
C SER A 44 -9.15 -21.89 -6.85
N HIS A 45 -8.04 -22.63 -6.87
CA HIS A 45 -7.86 -23.75 -5.95
C HIS A 45 -7.66 -23.16 -4.56
N GLN A 46 -8.75 -22.74 -3.93
CA GLN A 46 -8.74 -22.66 -2.48
C GLN A 46 -8.46 -24.07 -1.99
N ARG A 47 -7.28 -24.27 -1.41
CA ARG A 47 -6.99 -25.48 -0.65
C ARG A 47 -8.18 -25.60 0.32
N PRO A 48 -8.94 -26.70 0.34
CA PRO A 48 -10.04 -26.83 1.29
C PRO A 48 -9.46 -26.50 2.65
N ALA A 49 -10.01 -25.49 3.30
CA ALA A 49 -9.46 -24.99 4.56
C ALA A 49 -9.33 -26.20 5.47
N VAL A 50 -8.14 -26.47 6.01
CA VAL A 50 -7.95 -27.61 6.91
C VAL A 50 -8.87 -27.35 8.10
N ILE A 51 -9.97 -28.09 8.12
CA ILE A 51 -10.98 -27.93 9.15
C ILE A 51 -10.39 -28.60 10.38
N SER A 52 -10.37 -27.88 11.52
CA SER A 52 -10.00 -28.49 12.81
C SER A 52 -10.70 -29.83 12.96
N ALA A 53 -9.97 -30.85 13.42
CA ALA A 53 -10.49 -32.19 13.64
C ALA A 53 -11.74 -32.23 14.54
N ARG A 54 -12.04 -31.15 15.26
CA ARG A 54 -13.29 -30.95 16.00
C ARG A 54 -14.55 -31.02 15.11
N PHE A 55 -14.49 -30.64 13.84
CA PHE A 55 -15.66 -30.60 12.96
C PHE A 55 -15.59 -31.71 11.90
N LEU A 56 -16.76 -32.26 11.54
CA LEU A 56 -16.88 -33.16 10.40
C LEU A 56 -16.57 -32.42 9.09
N SER A 57 -15.90 -33.10 8.18
CA SER A 57 -15.65 -32.71 6.79
C SER A 57 -16.85 -33.05 5.91
N GLU A 58 -16.83 -32.56 4.67
CA GLU A 58 -17.87 -32.91 3.69
C GLU A 58 -17.86 -34.40 3.37
N MET A 59 -16.66 -35.00 3.24
CA MET A 59 -16.52 -36.43 3.01
C MET A 59 -17.11 -37.26 4.16
N GLU A 60 -16.79 -36.92 5.41
CA GLU A 60 -17.37 -37.61 6.57
C GLU A 60 -18.90 -37.48 6.59
N ARG A 61 -19.46 -36.33 6.16
CA ARG A 61 -20.92 -36.18 6.04
C ARG A 61 -21.51 -37.07 4.96
N ILE A 62 -20.84 -37.22 3.81
CA ILE A 62 -21.25 -38.13 2.73
C ILE A 62 -21.24 -39.57 3.25
N THR A 63 -20.16 -39.99 3.91
CA THR A 63 -20.06 -41.33 4.52
C THR A 63 -21.16 -41.59 5.55
N ILE A 64 -21.53 -40.60 6.39
CA ILE A 64 -22.67 -40.73 7.30
C ILE A 64 -23.96 -41.02 6.51
N ALA A 65 -24.19 -40.33 5.39
CA ALA A 65 -25.40 -40.54 4.58
C ALA A 65 -25.44 -41.94 3.95
N ASP A 66 -24.31 -42.40 3.40
CA ASP A 66 -24.21 -43.72 2.76
C ASP A 66 -24.42 -44.85 3.77
N LEU A 67 -23.80 -44.75 4.96
CA LEU A 67 -23.93 -45.77 6.01
C LEU A 67 -25.33 -45.77 6.66
N LEU A 68 -26.00 -44.62 6.74
CA LEU A 68 -27.41 -44.57 7.15
C LEU A 68 -28.31 -45.25 6.13
N HIS A 69 -28.06 -45.06 4.84
CA HIS A 69 -28.81 -45.73 3.77
C HIS A 69 -28.60 -47.26 3.82
N ALA A 70 -27.41 -47.70 4.20
CA ALA A 70 -27.08 -49.11 4.45
C ALA A 70 -27.62 -49.66 5.80
N GLY A 71 -28.45 -48.91 6.54
CA GLY A 71 -29.07 -49.36 7.78
C GLY A 71 -28.13 -49.50 8.99
N ARG A 72 -26.93 -48.90 8.94
CA ARG A 72 -25.94 -49.03 10.01
C ARG A 72 -26.32 -48.20 11.24
N SER A 73 -26.04 -48.74 12.44
CA SER A 73 -26.29 -48.03 13.69
C SER A 73 -25.35 -46.82 13.88
N ILE A 74 -25.78 -45.81 14.65
CA ILE A 74 -24.96 -44.63 14.97
C ILE A 74 -23.60 -45.00 15.55
N ARG A 75 -23.52 -46.06 16.38
CA ARG A 75 -22.26 -46.52 16.98
C ARG A 75 -21.32 -47.13 15.94
N ALA A 76 -21.85 -47.88 14.97
CA ALA A 76 -21.07 -48.43 13.87
C ALA A 76 -20.51 -47.32 12.97
N ILE A 77 -21.35 -46.35 12.60
CA ILE A 77 -20.94 -45.17 11.81
C ILE A 77 -19.84 -44.39 12.53
N ALA A 78 -19.99 -44.17 13.83
CA ALA A 78 -19.02 -43.45 14.63
C ALA A 78 -17.67 -44.17 14.70
N THR A 79 -17.68 -45.50 14.85
CA THR A 79 -16.47 -46.33 14.86
C THR A 79 -15.73 -46.24 13.52
N GLU A 80 -16.46 -46.35 12.42
CA GLU A 80 -15.90 -46.31 11.06
C GLU A 80 -15.28 -44.95 10.71
N LEU A 81 -15.84 -43.87 11.25
CA LEU A 81 -15.31 -42.52 11.08
C LEU A 81 -14.23 -42.15 12.11
N GLY A 82 -13.96 -42.98 13.11
CA GLY A 82 -13.10 -42.64 14.24
C GLY A 82 -13.63 -41.47 15.06
N ARG A 83 -14.96 -41.34 15.20
CA ARG A 83 -15.65 -40.24 15.89
C ARG A 83 -16.45 -40.73 17.09
N SER A 84 -16.83 -39.80 17.97
CA SER A 84 -17.75 -40.13 19.06
C SER A 84 -19.17 -40.41 18.52
N PRO A 85 -19.92 -41.39 19.06
CA PRO A 85 -21.32 -41.61 18.71
C PRO A 85 -22.20 -40.37 18.90
N SER A 86 -21.88 -39.56 19.92
CA SER A 86 -22.55 -38.28 20.17
C SER A 86 -22.35 -37.26 19.06
N THR A 87 -21.18 -37.23 18.40
CA THR A 87 -20.92 -36.34 17.26
C THR A 87 -21.82 -36.70 16.09
N VAL A 88 -21.89 -37.99 15.74
CA VAL A 88 -22.71 -38.49 14.63
C VAL A 88 -24.20 -38.28 14.93
N SER A 89 -24.68 -38.64 16.13
CA SER A 89 -26.07 -38.44 16.54
C SER A 89 -26.51 -36.98 16.45
N ARG A 90 -25.70 -36.04 16.98
CA ARG A 90 -26.00 -34.61 16.92
C ARG A 90 -25.96 -34.05 15.50
N GLU A 91 -25.06 -34.54 14.64
CA GLU A 91 -24.99 -34.10 13.25
C GLU A 91 -26.23 -34.51 12.47
N ILE A 92 -26.66 -35.77 12.62
CA ILE A 92 -27.86 -36.29 11.96
C ILE A 92 -29.06 -35.50 12.43
N ARG A 93 -29.31 -35.46 13.74
CA ARG A 93 -30.46 -34.76 14.35
C ARG A 93 -30.56 -33.30 13.91
N ARG A 94 -29.43 -32.59 13.82
CA ARG A 94 -29.39 -31.16 13.47
C ARG A 94 -29.64 -30.88 11.98
N ASN A 95 -29.45 -31.87 11.11
CA ASN A 95 -29.52 -31.67 9.66
C ASN A 95 -30.47 -32.67 8.97
N VAL A 96 -31.46 -33.19 9.70
CA VAL A 96 -32.61 -33.90 9.12
C VAL A 96 -33.41 -32.93 8.28
N HIS A 97 -33.80 -33.35 7.07
CA HIS A 97 -34.73 -32.61 6.24
C HIS A 97 -36.16 -32.88 6.72
N GLU A 98 -36.78 -31.90 7.41
CA GLU A 98 -38.09 -32.07 8.06
C GLU A 98 -39.18 -32.67 7.16
N PRO A 99 -39.34 -32.24 5.87
CA PRO A 99 -40.38 -32.82 5.02
C PRO A 99 -40.17 -34.27 4.59
N SER A 100 -38.95 -34.80 4.64
CA SER A 100 -38.65 -36.14 4.11
C SER A 100 -37.96 -37.08 5.08
N GLY A 101 -37.70 -36.65 6.33
CA GLY A 101 -36.96 -37.41 7.35
C GLY A 101 -35.49 -37.75 7.03
N ASN A 102 -35.05 -37.47 5.80
CA ASN A 102 -33.75 -37.91 5.30
C ASN A 102 -32.62 -36.95 5.67
N TYR A 103 -31.46 -37.52 6.00
CA TYR A 103 -30.22 -36.77 6.19
C TYR A 103 -29.61 -36.40 4.83
N ARG A 104 -29.34 -35.10 4.61
CA ARG A 104 -28.77 -34.59 3.33
C ARG A 104 -27.35 -34.04 3.53
N PRO A 105 -26.30 -34.73 3.08
CA PRO A 105 -24.91 -34.40 3.45
C PRO A 105 -24.44 -33.05 2.89
N ARG A 106 -24.77 -32.72 1.64
CA ARG A 106 -24.41 -31.43 1.03
C ARG A 106 -25.11 -30.25 1.68
N THR A 107 -26.37 -30.42 2.09
CA THR A 107 -27.12 -29.40 2.84
C THR A 107 -26.53 -29.23 4.24
N ALA A 108 -26.17 -30.33 4.91
CA ALA A 108 -25.49 -30.30 6.20
C ALA A 108 -24.14 -29.58 6.12
N GLN A 109 -23.35 -29.82 5.06
CA GLN A 109 -22.11 -29.11 4.79
C GLN A 109 -22.33 -27.60 4.63
N ARG A 110 -23.23 -27.19 3.75
CA ARG A 110 -23.56 -25.77 3.53
C ARG A 110 -24.06 -25.09 4.79
N ASN A 111 -24.88 -25.78 5.58
CA ASN A 111 -25.36 -25.28 6.87
C ASN A 111 -24.22 -25.15 7.89
N ALA A 112 -23.29 -26.10 7.92
CA ALA A 112 -22.11 -26.05 8.79
C ALA A 112 -21.18 -24.88 8.40
N GLU A 113 -20.97 -24.64 7.10
CA GLU A 113 -20.22 -23.49 6.59
C GLU A 113 -20.88 -22.17 6.97
N ARG A 114 -22.19 -22.04 6.77
CA ARG A 114 -22.96 -20.85 7.15
C ARG A 114 -22.96 -20.59 8.66
N ARG A 115 -23.03 -21.62 9.49
CA ARG A 115 -22.92 -21.47 10.95
C ARG A 115 -21.49 -21.12 11.37
N ARG A 116 -20.48 -21.60 10.63
CA ARG A 116 -19.07 -21.28 10.86
C ARG A 116 -18.73 -19.85 10.44
N SER A 117 -19.42 -19.30 9.45
CA SER A 117 -19.38 -17.87 9.16
C SER A 117 -20.04 -17.10 10.31
N ARG A 118 -19.36 -16.99 11.44
CA ARG A 118 -19.67 -16.00 12.47
C ARG A 118 -19.33 -14.65 11.88
N GLN A 119 -20.28 -14.06 11.17
CA GLN A 119 -20.24 -12.66 10.79
C GLN A 119 -20.41 -11.82 12.06
N ARG A 120 -19.37 -11.73 12.87
CA ARG A 120 -19.30 -10.68 13.89
C ARG A 120 -19.08 -9.39 13.14
N THR A 121 -19.94 -8.40 13.38
CA THR A 121 -19.73 -7.04 12.91
C THR A 121 -18.34 -6.60 13.34
N GLY A 122 -17.47 -6.27 12.38
CA GLY A 122 -16.10 -5.86 12.67
C GLY A 122 -16.08 -4.63 13.57
N LYS A 123 -14.98 -4.44 14.31
CA LYS A 123 -14.80 -3.31 15.23
C LYS A 123 -14.97 -1.94 14.56
N ILE A 124 -14.44 -1.80 13.35
CA ILE A 124 -14.60 -0.57 12.54
C ILE A 124 -16.06 -0.38 12.10
N ALA A 125 -16.80 -1.47 11.83
CA ALA A 125 -18.19 -1.36 11.40
C ALA A 125 -19.16 -1.03 12.55
N SER A 126 -18.82 -1.45 13.76
CA SER A 126 -19.64 -1.23 14.96
C SER A 126 -19.43 0.13 15.62
N ASN A 127 -18.31 0.80 15.39
CA ASN A 127 -18.00 2.12 15.97
C ASN A 127 -17.98 3.21 14.86
N PRO A 128 -18.99 4.10 14.80
CA PRO A 128 -19.07 5.16 13.79
C PRO A 128 -17.90 6.15 13.83
N VAL A 129 -17.40 6.50 15.02
CA VAL A 129 -16.27 7.44 15.18
C VAL A 129 -14.99 6.82 14.63
N LEU A 130 -14.71 5.56 14.98
CA LEU A 130 -13.58 4.82 14.44
C LEU A 130 -13.67 4.65 12.92
N ARG A 131 -14.86 4.34 12.41
CA ARG A 131 -15.12 4.23 10.97
C ARG A 131 -14.79 5.51 10.23
N GLU A 132 -15.28 6.63 10.75
CA GLU A 132 -15.06 7.94 10.16
C GLU A 132 -13.57 8.30 10.16
N PHE A 133 -12.90 8.09 11.29
CA PHE A 133 -11.47 8.31 11.42
C PHE A 133 -10.68 7.51 10.38
N VAL A 134 -10.96 6.20 10.25
CA VAL A 134 -10.30 5.34 9.27
C VAL A 134 -10.58 5.83 7.84
N ARG A 135 -11.84 6.19 7.54
CA ARG A 135 -12.26 6.65 6.21
C ARG A 135 -11.52 7.92 5.79
N GLU A 136 -11.50 8.94 6.63
CA GLU A 136 -10.88 10.22 6.30
C GLU A 136 -9.37 10.10 6.08
N HIS A 137 -8.68 9.33 6.90
CA HIS A 137 -7.25 9.13 6.73
C HIS A 137 -6.91 8.24 5.51
N LEU A 138 -7.79 7.30 5.13
CA LEU A 138 -7.66 6.55 3.88
C LEU A 138 -7.86 7.44 2.64
N LYS A 139 -8.81 8.40 2.67
CA LYS A 139 -8.97 9.41 1.60
C LYS A 139 -7.72 10.26 1.45
N GLN A 140 -7.05 10.58 2.55
CA GLN A 140 -5.74 11.23 2.58
C GLN A 140 -4.58 10.28 2.26
N ARG A 141 -4.85 9.07 1.75
CA ARG A 141 -3.86 8.05 1.33
C ARG A 141 -2.89 7.60 2.44
N TRP A 142 -3.33 7.65 3.70
CA TRP A 142 -2.55 7.07 4.80
C TRP A 142 -2.58 5.56 4.70
N SER A 143 -1.46 4.91 5.01
CA SER A 143 -1.44 3.45 5.11
C SER A 143 -2.18 2.98 6.36
N PRO A 144 -2.77 1.77 6.35
CA PRO A 144 -3.31 1.12 7.55
C PRO A 144 -2.40 1.20 8.78
N ARG A 145 -1.09 1.02 8.61
CA ARG A 145 -0.12 1.14 9.70
C ARG A 145 0.00 2.56 10.28
N GLN A 146 -0.09 3.59 9.45
CA GLN A 146 -0.10 4.98 9.92
C GLN A 146 -1.38 5.29 10.69
N ILE A 147 -2.53 4.81 10.18
CA ILE A 147 -3.83 5.00 10.83
C ILE A 147 -3.84 4.33 12.21
N SER A 148 -3.40 3.07 12.30
CA SER A 148 -3.31 2.35 13.57
C SER A 148 -2.45 3.05 14.61
N ASN A 149 -1.29 3.60 14.23
CA ASN A 149 -0.42 4.32 15.17
C ASN A 149 -0.99 5.69 15.54
N ARG A 150 -1.60 6.41 14.59
CA ARG A 150 -2.24 7.69 14.89
C ARG A 150 -3.43 7.52 15.84
N LEU A 151 -4.25 6.48 15.66
CA LEU A 151 -5.35 6.17 16.58
C LEU A 151 -4.87 5.99 18.03
N ARG A 152 -3.73 5.33 18.23
CA ARG A 152 -3.14 5.17 19.57
C ARG A 152 -2.67 6.50 20.17
N ALA A 153 -2.13 7.39 19.34
CA ALA A 153 -1.67 8.70 19.78
C ALA A 153 -2.81 9.67 20.09
N VAL A 154 -3.89 9.66 19.30
CA VAL A 154 -5.04 10.58 19.46
C VAL A 154 -5.98 10.13 20.57
N PHE A 155 -6.14 8.81 20.75
CA PHE A 155 -7.06 8.24 21.72
C PHE A 155 -6.32 7.39 22.77
N PRO A 156 -5.41 7.97 23.58
CA PRO A 156 -4.73 7.22 24.63
C PRO A 156 -5.76 6.72 25.66
N GLY A 157 -5.63 5.46 26.10
CA GLY A 157 -6.55 4.82 27.06
C GLY A 157 -7.88 4.29 26.48
N GLN A 158 -8.28 4.73 25.29
CA GLN A 158 -9.51 4.31 24.61
C GLN A 158 -9.28 3.09 23.72
N THR A 159 -9.22 1.91 24.33
CA THR A 159 -8.88 0.65 23.63
C THR A 159 -9.86 0.30 22.50
N GLU A 160 -11.11 0.74 22.58
CA GLU A 160 -12.16 0.62 21.56
C GLU A 160 -11.86 1.42 20.29
N MET A 161 -11.00 2.43 20.36
CA MET A 161 -10.52 3.19 19.19
C MET A 161 -9.27 2.57 18.57
N HIS A 162 -8.63 1.60 19.24
CA HIS A 162 -7.38 1.01 18.76
C HIS A 162 -7.63 -0.17 17.85
N VAL A 163 -7.04 -0.15 16.66
CA VAL A 163 -7.08 -1.26 15.70
C VAL A 163 -5.68 -1.58 15.18
N VAL A 164 -5.44 -2.85 14.87
CA VAL A 164 -4.22 -3.27 14.18
C VAL A 164 -4.36 -3.04 12.67
N PRO A 165 -3.24 -2.94 11.91
CA PRO A 165 -3.30 -2.66 10.47
C PRO A 165 -4.14 -3.68 9.70
N GLU A 166 -4.10 -4.95 10.13
CA GLU A 166 -4.90 -6.02 9.53
C GLU A 166 -6.41 -5.78 9.67
N THR A 167 -6.87 -5.19 10.78
CA THR A 167 -8.30 -4.85 10.94
C THR A 167 -8.74 -3.82 9.91
N VAL A 168 -7.87 -2.85 9.59
CA VAL A 168 -8.13 -1.85 8.55
C VAL A 168 -8.10 -2.50 7.16
N TYR A 169 -7.18 -3.43 6.90
CA TYR A 169 -7.16 -4.21 5.65
C TYR A 169 -8.42 -5.06 5.47
N GLN A 170 -8.86 -5.78 6.51
CA GLN A 170 -10.08 -6.57 6.47
C GLN A 170 -11.32 -5.70 6.24
N ALA A 171 -11.36 -4.49 6.80
CA ALA A 171 -12.41 -3.52 6.52
C ALA A 171 -12.36 -2.99 5.07
N LEU A 172 -11.17 -2.84 4.48
CA LEU A 172 -11.00 -2.40 3.09
C LEU A 172 -11.30 -3.50 2.06
N TYR A 173 -10.99 -4.78 2.38
CA TYR A 173 -11.12 -5.92 1.47
C TYR A 173 -12.41 -6.74 1.65
N GLY A 174 -13.10 -6.58 2.78
CA GLY A 174 -14.21 -7.44 3.19
C GLY A 174 -15.46 -7.30 2.32
N ARG A 175 -15.89 -8.40 1.70
CA ARG A 175 -17.27 -8.56 1.19
C ARG A 175 -18.22 -8.67 2.38
N GLY A 176 -18.88 -7.58 2.76
CA GLY A 176 -20.02 -7.60 3.70
C GLY A 176 -19.89 -6.73 4.95
N SER A 177 -18.86 -5.89 5.09
CA SER A 177 -18.84 -4.88 6.15
C SER A 177 -17.99 -3.72 5.68
N LEU A 178 -18.68 -2.62 5.35
CA LEU A 178 -18.14 -1.31 4.96
C LEU A 178 -17.89 -1.16 3.45
N GLU A 179 -18.88 -0.58 2.77
CA GLU A 179 -18.56 0.44 1.77
C GLU A 179 -17.85 1.60 2.51
N LEU A 180 -16.57 1.41 2.85
CA LEU A 180 -15.67 2.54 2.83
C LEU A 180 -15.79 3.02 1.38
N ALA A 181 -16.56 4.10 1.15
CA ALA A 181 -16.75 4.74 -0.15
C ALA A 181 -15.43 5.39 -0.62
N VAL A 182 -14.36 4.60 -0.59
CA VAL A 182 -12.99 4.94 -0.87
C VAL A 182 -12.50 3.83 -1.77
N ASP A 183 -12.24 4.17 -3.02
CA ASP A 183 -11.75 3.21 -4.01
C ASP A 183 -10.45 2.57 -3.49
N PRO A 184 -10.41 1.23 -3.28
CA PRO A 184 -9.21 0.53 -2.85
C PRO A 184 -8.04 0.74 -3.81
N ALA A 185 -8.30 0.98 -5.10
CA ALA A 185 -7.27 1.28 -6.09
C ALA A 185 -6.60 2.64 -5.86
N VAL A 186 -7.31 3.59 -5.26
CA VAL A 186 -6.80 4.94 -4.90
C VAL A 186 -6.09 4.92 -3.54
N SER A 187 -6.53 4.05 -2.63
CA SER A 187 -6.04 3.99 -1.24
C SER A 187 -4.78 3.16 -1.04
N LEU A 188 -4.49 2.24 -1.97
CA LEU A 188 -3.32 1.36 -1.87
C LEU A 188 -2.10 1.95 -2.59
N ARG A 189 -0.97 2.02 -1.87
CA ARG A 189 0.26 2.70 -2.30
C ARG A 189 0.87 2.16 -3.61
N THR A 190 0.51 0.97 -4.05
CA THR A 190 1.08 0.35 -5.25
C THR A 190 0.04 -0.44 -6.05
N GLY A 191 -0.33 0.04 -7.25
CA GLY A 191 -1.08 -0.71 -8.25
C GLY A 191 -0.25 -1.77 -8.99
N ARG A 192 0.81 -2.32 -8.37
CA ARG A 192 1.71 -3.27 -9.02
C ARG A 192 1.08 -4.66 -9.00
N THR A 193 0.82 -5.22 -10.17
CA THR A 193 0.31 -6.60 -10.36
C THR A 193 1.43 -7.65 -10.43
N GLY A 194 2.70 -7.24 -10.35
CA GLY A 194 3.86 -8.13 -10.36
C GLY A 194 5.18 -7.42 -10.07
N ARG A 195 6.21 -8.21 -9.76
CA ARG A 195 7.58 -7.73 -9.53
C ARG A 195 8.22 -7.41 -10.88
N ARG A 196 8.76 -6.20 -11.05
CA ARG A 196 9.53 -5.86 -12.25
C ARG A 196 10.96 -6.37 -12.13
N PRO A 197 11.53 -6.94 -13.21
CA PRO A 197 12.94 -7.31 -13.24
C PRO A 197 13.82 -6.07 -13.07
N ARG A 198 14.94 -6.24 -12.36
CA ARG A 198 15.89 -5.18 -12.03
C ARG A 198 16.84 -5.02 -13.23
N ARG A 199 16.72 -3.93 -14.00
CA ARG A 199 17.70 -3.59 -15.04
C ARG A 199 18.91 -2.89 -14.40
N ARG A 200 20.12 -3.35 -14.72
CA ARG A 200 21.36 -2.58 -14.47
C ARG A 200 21.35 -1.35 -15.39
N LYS A 201 21.64 -0.18 -14.83
CA LYS A 201 21.87 1.04 -15.62
C LYS A 201 23.36 1.13 -15.93
N GLU A 202 23.68 1.54 -17.15
CA GLU A 202 25.04 1.86 -17.58
C GLU A 202 25.58 3.09 -16.84
N HIS A 203 26.90 3.10 -16.68
CA HIS A 203 27.65 4.15 -16.00
C HIS A 203 27.57 5.47 -16.77
N ARG A 204 27.36 6.59 -16.06
CA ARG A 204 27.39 7.94 -16.62
C ARG A 204 28.68 8.65 -16.21
N THR A 205 29.31 9.33 -17.16
CA THR A 205 30.49 10.18 -17.00
C THR A 205 30.18 11.51 -16.31
N ARG A 206 31.22 12.15 -15.72
CA ARG A 206 31.14 13.48 -15.09
C ARG A 206 30.77 14.55 -16.12
N ARG A 207 29.93 15.52 -15.76
CA ARG A 207 29.33 16.49 -16.71
C ARG A 207 29.64 17.98 -16.49
N PHE A 208 30.14 18.40 -15.33
CA PHE A 208 30.39 19.83 -15.03
C PHE A 208 31.78 20.09 -14.44
N PRO A 209 32.40 21.26 -14.70
CA PRO A 209 33.54 21.75 -13.92
C PRO A 209 33.11 22.17 -12.49
N ASP A 210 34.05 22.16 -11.54
CA ASP A 210 33.95 22.77 -10.19
C ASP A 210 32.81 22.29 -9.27
N MET A 211 32.48 20.99 -9.31
CA MET A 211 31.52 20.40 -8.39
C MET A 211 32.12 20.13 -7.00
N VAL A 212 31.46 20.62 -5.95
CA VAL A 212 31.72 20.17 -4.57
C VAL A 212 30.97 18.86 -4.34
N MET A 213 31.69 17.80 -4.00
CA MET A 213 31.12 16.46 -3.94
C MET A 213 30.50 16.20 -2.56
N ILE A 214 29.57 15.26 -2.47
CA ILE A 214 28.87 14.91 -1.23
C ILE A 214 29.80 14.50 -0.07
N ARG A 215 30.99 13.98 -0.40
CA ARG A 215 32.05 13.64 0.57
C ARG A 215 32.64 14.86 1.27
N ASP A 216 32.54 16.04 0.67
CA ASP A 216 33.10 17.30 1.20
C ASP A 216 32.09 18.02 2.11
N ARG A 217 31.02 17.34 2.52
CA ARG A 217 30.02 17.90 3.44
C ARG A 217 30.52 17.96 4.86
N PRO A 218 30.05 18.94 5.65
CA PRO A 218 30.31 18.95 7.07
C PRO A 218 29.70 17.70 7.72
N ALA A 219 30.36 17.18 8.76
CA ALA A 219 29.98 15.93 9.43
C ALA A 219 28.53 15.97 9.97
N GLU A 220 28.05 17.15 10.37
CA GLU A 220 26.66 17.39 10.80
C GLU A 220 25.61 16.97 9.75
N ALA A 221 25.93 17.05 8.46
CA ALA A 221 25.02 16.68 7.37
C ALA A 221 24.88 15.16 7.16
N ILE A 222 25.80 14.37 7.71
CA ILE A 222 25.84 12.90 7.55
C ILE A 222 24.78 12.26 8.45
N GLY A 223 24.75 12.66 9.73
CA GLY A 223 23.95 12.02 10.78
C GLY A 223 22.44 12.26 10.72
N ARG A 224 21.95 13.21 9.91
CA ARG A 224 20.53 13.62 9.87
C ARG A 224 20.01 14.10 11.23
N LEU A 225 20.89 14.70 12.02
CA LEU A 225 20.59 15.19 13.36
C LEU A 225 20.35 16.71 13.36
N VAL A 226 21.04 17.43 12.46
CA VAL A 226 20.93 18.87 12.34
C VAL A 226 19.91 19.21 11.25
N PRO A 227 18.87 20.01 11.54
CA PRO A 227 17.92 20.42 10.53
C PRO A 227 18.54 21.44 9.56
N GLY A 228 18.00 21.49 8.34
CA GLY A 228 18.39 22.47 7.33
C GLY A 228 19.29 21.93 6.22
N HIS A 229 19.54 20.62 6.21
CA HIS A 229 20.18 19.94 5.08
C HIS A 229 19.12 19.30 4.20
N TRP A 230 19.06 19.71 2.93
CA TRP A 230 18.01 19.31 2.00
C TRP A 230 18.52 18.34 0.93
N GLU A 231 17.66 17.40 0.53
CA GLU A 231 17.82 16.58 -0.66
C GLU A 231 16.89 17.04 -1.76
N GLY A 232 17.45 17.31 -2.93
CA GLY A 232 16.73 17.73 -4.13
C GLY A 232 16.67 16.67 -5.21
N ASP A 233 15.56 16.62 -5.94
CA ASP A 233 15.37 15.79 -7.14
C ASP A 233 14.31 16.41 -8.07
N LEU A 234 14.29 15.98 -9.33
CA LEU A 234 13.19 16.27 -10.24
C LEU A 234 12.29 15.05 -10.43
N ILE A 235 10.98 15.21 -10.19
CA ILE A 235 10.01 14.26 -10.75
C ILE A 235 9.66 14.67 -12.17
N ILE A 236 10.01 13.80 -13.12
CA ILE A 236 9.78 14.05 -14.54
C ILE A 236 8.40 13.52 -14.98
N GLY A 237 7.73 14.31 -15.82
CA GLY A 237 6.43 14.05 -16.44
C GLY A 237 6.54 13.41 -17.84
N LYS A 238 5.43 13.47 -18.58
CA LYS A 238 5.27 12.84 -19.91
C LYS A 238 6.33 13.32 -20.89
N GLY A 239 7.01 12.36 -21.52
CA GLY A 239 8.02 12.63 -22.57
C GLY A 239 9.20 13.50 -22.13
N GLY A 240 9.43 13.68 -20.82
CA GLY A 240 10.49 14.56 -20.32
C GLY A 240 10.21 16.06 -20.49
N ARG A 241 8.96 16.45 -20.79
CA ARG A 241 8.58 17.83 -21.14
C ARG A 241 8.14 18.67 -19.95
N SER A 242 7.70 18.06 -18.86
CA SER A 242 7.32 18.75 -17.62
C SER A 242 8.01 18.11 -16.42
N ALA A 243 8.23 18.91 -15.38
CA ALA A 243 8.90 18.48 -14.17
C ALA A 243 8.37 19.25 -12.95
N ILE A 244 8.47 18.64 -11.78
CA ILE A 244 8.28 19.29 -10.48
C ILE A 244 9.56 19.06 -9.69
N GLY A 245 10.11 20.12 -9.09
CA GLY A 245 11.22 20.01 -8.17
C GLY A 245 10.74 19.50 -6.82
N THR A 246 11.53 18.63 -6.21
CA THR A 246 11.21 18.01 -4.92
C THR A 246 12.35 18.28 -3.96
N LEU A 247 12.06 18.93 -2.85
CA LEU A 247 12.99 19.19 -1.77
C LEU A 247 12.52 18.44 -0.53
N VAL A 248 13.43 17.68 0.09
CA VAL A 248 13.15 16.93 1.31
C VAL A 248 14.20 17.27 2.36
N GLU A 249 13.76 17.79 3.50
CA GLU A 249 14.63 18.08 4.63
C GLU A 249 15.06 16.76 5.30
N ARG A 250 16.36 16.59 5.56
CA ARG A 250 16.95 15.30 5.90
C ARG A 250 16.64 14.83 7.32
N THR A 251 16.28 15.73 8.23
CA THR A 251 16.02 15.40 9.63
C THR A 251 14.52 15.12 9.82
N THR A 252 13.70 16.10 9.47
CA THR A 252 12.23 16.14 9.62
C THR A 252 11.46 15.46 8.50
N ARG A 253 12.08 15.21 7.35
CA ARG A 253 11.40 14.73 6.13
C ARG A 253 10.36 15.69 5.59
N PHE A 254 10.43 16.95 5.97
CA PHE A 254 9.54 17.98 5.47
C PHE A 254 9.77 18.17 3.97
N ILE A 255 8.67 18.24 3.23
CA ILE A 255 8.67 18.27 1.77
C ILE A 255 8.27 19.66 1.30
N VAL A 256 9.04 20.19 0.36
CA VAL A 256 8.65 21.37 -0.42
C VAL A 256 8.62 20.95 -1.90
N LEU A 257 7.51 21.26 -2.57
CA LEU A 257 7.35 21.02 -4.00
C LEU A 257 7.53 22.33 -4.76
N VAL A 258 8.38 22.29 -5.78
CA VAL A 258 8.78 23.44 -6.58
C VAL A 258 8.10 23.37 -7.94
N HIS A 259 7.18 24.30 -8.18
CA HIS A 259 6.46 24.39 -9.45
C HIS A 259 7.36 25.01 -10.52
N LEU A 260 7.60 24.29 -11.61
CA LEU A 260 8.51 24.73 -12.70
C LEU A 260 7.78 25.26 -13.94
N ALA A 261 6.45 25.34 -13.94
CA ALA A 261 5.64 25.91 -15.01
C ALA A 261 6.00 25.39 -16.43
N GLY A 262 6.36 24.10 -16.54
CA GLY A 262 6.72 23.47 -17.82
C GLY A 262 8.14 23.75 -18.32
N ASN A 263 8.94 24.57 -17.63
CA ASN A 263 10.32 24.85 -17.99
C ASN A 263 11.31 24.23 -16.99
N ARG A 264 12.10 23.25 -17.42
CA ARG A 264 13.12 22.58 -16.58
C ARG A 264 14.56 23.11 -16.79
N GLY A 265 14.71 24.25 -17.45
CA GLY A 265 15.99 24.91 -17.65
C GLY A 265 16.68 25.24 -16.32
N ALA A 266 18.01 25.27 -16.31
CA ALA A 266 18.79 25.46 -15.10
C ALA A 266 18.53 26.80 -14.40
N GLU A 267 18.32 27.87 -15.19
CA GLU A 267 17.98 29.21 -14.69
C GLU A 267 16.62 29.21 -13.98
N ASN A 268 15.57 28.67 -14.63
CA ASN A 268 14.25 28.60 -14.02
C ASN A 268 14.26 27.70 -12.77
N LEU A 269 15.01 26.58 -12.77
CA LEU A 269 15.14 25.76 -11.58
C LEU A 269 15.83 26.53 -10.45
N ARG A 270 16.95 27.23 -10.72
CA ARG A 270 17.65 28.08 -9.75
C ARG A 270 16.69 29.09 -9.12
N ASP A 271 15.98 29.87 -9.93
CA ASP A 271 15.13 30.95 -9.45
C ASP A 271 13.97 30.41 -8.60
N ARG A 272 13.36 29.30 -9.03
CA ARG A 272 12.27 28.65 -8.29
C ARG A 272 12.75 27.97 -7.00
N LEU A 273 13.97 27.43 -6.99
CA LEU A 273 14.58 26.92 -5.76
C LEU A 273 14.87 28.06 -4.77
N ALA A 274 15.42 29.17 -5.24
CA ALA A 274 15.69 30.34 -4.40
C ALA A 274 14.39 30.90 -3.81
N GLU A 275 13.33 31.03 -4.62
CA GLU A 275 11.99 31.42 -4.18
C GLU A 275 11.42 30.46 -3.12
N ALA A 276 11.56 29.15 -3.32
CA ALA A 276 11.04 28.15 -2.38
C ALA A 276 11.81 28.11 -1.05
N MET A 277 13.12 28.37 -1.08
CA MET A 277 13.97 28.35 0.10
C MET A 277 13.91 29.67 0.88
N GLY A 278 13.70 30.80 0.21
CA GLY A 278 13.74 32.15 0.81
C GLY A 278 12.94 32.33 2.10
N PRO A 279 11.67 31.86 2.19
CA PRO A 279 10.85 32.00 3.40
C PRO A 279 11.34 31.19 4.60
N LEU A 280 12.29 30.27 4.43
CA LEU A 280 12.76 29.41 5.51
C LEU A 280 13.73 30.17 6.45
N PRO A 281 13.61 29.98 7.77
CA PRO A 281 14.59 30.44 8.74
C PRO A 281 16.03 30.07 8.36
N ALA A 282 17.00 30.92 8.70
CA ALA A 282 18.40 30.71 8.33
C ALA A 282 18.96 29.35 8.79
N HIS A 283 18.59 28.89 9.99
CA HIS A 283 19.02 27.59 10.51
C HIS A 283 18.48 26.39 9.72
N LEU A 284 17.43 26.57 8.91
CA LEU A 284 16.90 25.57 7.98
C LEU A 284 17.49 25.68 6.57
N ARG A 285 18.44 26.59 6.31
CA ARG A 285 19.04 26.82 4.98
C ARG A 285 20.53 26.50 4.96
N ARG A 286 20.92 25.31 5.45
CA ARG A 286 22.34 24.94 5.63
C ARG A 286 22.99 24.37 4.38
N SER A 287 22.32 23.51 3.63
CA SER A 287 22.90 22.94 2.40
C SER A 287 21.85 22.29 1.51
N LEU A 288 22.13 22.21 0.21
CA LEU A 288 21.33 21.47 -0.76
C LEU A 288 22.15 20.32 -1.39
N THR A 289 21.54 19.14 -1.46
CA THR A 289 22.09 17.97 -2.14
C THR A 289 21.37 17.77 -3.47
N TRP A 290 22.11 17.57 -4.57
CA TRP A 290 21.50 17.19 -5.84
C TRP A 290 22.30 16.07 -6.54
N ASP A 291 21.73 15.48 -7.59
CA ASP A 291 22.51 14.67 -8.53
C ASP A 291 23.18 15.55 -9.61
N GLN A 292 24.01 14.93 -10.44
CA GLN A 292 24.76 15.62 -11.51
C GLN A 292 23.88 15.85 -12.76
N GLY A 293 22.63 16.26 -12.55
CA GLY A 293 21.70 16.63 -13.60
C GLY A 293 22.06 17.98 -14.24
N THR A 294 21.78 18.12 -15.54
CA THR A 294 21.99 19.37 -16.31
C THR A 294 21.13 20.53 -15.81
N GLU A 295 20.04 20.23 -15.12
CA GLU A 295 19.21 21.20 -14.44
C GLU A 295 19.97 21.98 -13.34
N MET A 296 21.07 21.45 -12.80
CA MET A 296 21.87 22.12 -11.78
C MET A 296 23.10 22.86 -12.34
N ALA A 297 23.11 23.19 -13.63
CA ALA A 297 24.22 23.96 -14.23
C ALA A 297 24.45 25.31 -13.52
N CYS A 298 23.38 25.98 -13.06
CA CYS A 298 23.44 27.28 -12.38
C CYS A 298 23.61 27.18 -10.84
N HIS A 299 24.17 26.09 -10.31
CA HIS A 299 24.29 25.87 -8.86
C HIS A 299 25.19 26.89 -8.13
N GLN A 300 26.20 27.44 -8.82
CA GLN A 300 27.07 28.48 -8.26
C GLN A 300 26.28 29.77 -8.04
N ASP A 301 25.46 30.18 -9.01
CA ASP A 301 24.57 31.34 -8.89
C ASP A 301 23.56 31.14 -7.75
N PHE A 302 22.97 29.94 -7.66
CA PHE A 302 22.09 29.58 -6.55
C PHE A 302 22.78 29.78 -5.20
N THR A 303 24.02 29.28 -5.08
CA THR A 303 24.82 29.40 -3.85
C THR A 303 25.14 30.86 -3.55
N ARG A 304 25.52 31.66 -4.55
CA ARG A 304 25.78 33.10 -4.39
C ARG A 304 24.55 33.88 -3.93
N GLN A 305 23.38 33.58 -4.49
CA GLN A 305 22.13 34.27 -4.17
C GLN A 305 21.57 33.90 -2.79
N THR A 306 21.66 32.62 -2.41
CA THR A 306 20.97 32.09 -1.23
C THR A 306 21.88 31.83 -0.03
N LEU A 307 23.20 31.85 -0.25
CA LEU A 307 24.24 31.41 0.67
C LEU A 307 24.14 29.93 1.06
N ILE A 308 23.36 29.13 0.30
CA ILE A 308 23.18 27.71 0.54
C ILE A 308 24.18 26.93 -0.31
N PRO A 309 25.19 26.26 0.28
CA PRO A 309 26.11 25.43 -0.48
C PRO A 309 25.41 24.23 -1.12
N VAL A 310 25.73 23.99 -2.40
CA VAL A 310 25.22 22.86 -3.19
C VAL A 310 26.28 21.76 -3.26
N TYR A 311 25.87 20.53 -2.94
CA TYR A 311 26.73 19.34 -2.96
C TYR A 311 26.18 18.28 -3.91
N PHE A 312 27.05 17.74 -4.76
CA PHE A 312 26.68 16.74 -5.77
C PHE A 312 26.95 15.31 -5.31
N CYS A 313 26.00 14.42 -5.61
CA CYS A 313 26.18 12.99 -5.38
C CYS A 313 27.20 12.39 -6.36
N ASP A 314 27.78 11.26 -5.98
CA ASP A 314 28.64 10.50 -6.87
C ASP A 314 27.85 9.93 -8.06
N PRO A 315 28.47 9.81 -9.24
CA PRO A 315 27.84 9.16 -10.38
C PRO A 315 27.38 7.74 -10.00
N ALA A 316 26.22 7.33 -10.53
CA ALA A 316 25.64 6.01 -10.28
C ALA A 316 25.40 5.64 -8.80
N SER A 317 25.30 6.63 -7.90
CA SER A 317 25.15 6.42 -6.45
C SER A 317 23.79 6.88 -5.89
N PRO A 318 22.64 6.31 -6.34
CA PRO A 318 21.31 6.77 -5.94
C PRO A 318 21.02 6.60 -4.44
N TRP A 319 21.71 5.70 -3.74
CA TRP A 319 21.53 5.48 -2.30
C TRP A 319 21.91 6.70 -1.45
N GLN A 320 22.74 7.59 -1.98
CA GLN A 320 23.11 8.85 -1.33
C GLN A 320 21.92 9.83 -1.19
N ARG A 321 20.81 9.58 -1.90
CA ARG A 321 19.54 10.33 -1.84
C ARG A 321 18.33 9.44 -1.54
N GLY A 322 18.50 8.48 -0.64
CA GLY A 322 17.44 7.53 -0.29
C GLY A 322 16.14 8.17 0.22
N SER A 323 16.20 9.41 0.73
CA SER A 323 15.02 10.15 1.21
C SER A 323 14.14 10.54 0.02
N ASN A 324 14.73 11.08 -1.04
CA ASN A 324 14.00 11.50 -2.24
C ASN A 324 13.40 10.32 -2.99
N GLU A 325 14.06 9.15 -3.05
CA GLU A 325 13.48 7.99 -3.73
C GLU A 325 12.16 7.54 -3.07
N ASN A 326 12.13 7.50 -1.73
CA ASN A 326 10.92 7.15 -0.98
C ASN A 326 9.81 8.21 -1.16
N ILE A 327 10.15 9.49 -1.00
CA ILE A 327 9.19 10.60 -1.15
C ILE A 327 8.66 10.67 -2.58
N ASN A 328 9.51 10.55 -3.59
CA ASN A 328 9.09 10.51 -4.99
C ASN A 328 8.17 9.32 -5.26
N GLY A 329 8.40 8.19 -4.60
CA GLY A 329 7.47 7.05 -4.61
C GLY A 329 6.06 7.41 -4.11
N LEU A 330 5.96 8.22 -3.05
CA LEU A 330 4.68 8.70 -2.51
C LEU A 330 4.03 9.77 -3.40
N LEU A 331 4.82 10.71 -3.91
CA LEU A 331 4.35 11.76 -4.83
C LEU A 331 3.73 11.17 -6.10
N ARG A 332 4.15 9.98 -6.55
CA ARG A 332 3.51 9.29 -7.69
C ARG A 332 2.06 8.84 -7.45
N GLN A 333 1.54 8.93 -6.22
CA GLN A 333 0.10 8.76 -5.94
C GLN A 333 -0.73 9.99 -6.38
N TYR A 334 -0.08 11.16 -6.49
CA TYR A 334 -0.69 12.43 -6.93
C TYR A 334 -0.26 12.80 -8.35
N PHE A 335 0.98 12.43 -8.70
CA PHE A 335 1.63 12.77 -9.97
C PHE A 335 2.07 11.49 -10.71
N PRO A 336 1.13 10.70 -11.26
CA PRO A 336 1.45 9.39 -11.85
C PRO A 336 2.55 9.49 -12.93
N LYS A 337 3.28 8.39 -13.13
CA LYS A 337 4.33 8.39 -14.16
C LYS A 337 3.73 8.52 -15.55
N GLY A 338 4.35 9.34 -16.40
CA GLY A 338 3.94 9.51 -17.79
C GLY A 338 2.75 10.45 -18.00
N THR A 339 2.26 11.12 -16.95
CA THR A 339 1.29 12.21 -17.07
C THR A 339 2.00 13.53 -17.31
N ASP A 340 1.31 14.49 -17.91
CA ASP A 340 1.82 15.85 -17.97
C ASP A 340 1.69 16.49 -16.58
N LEU A 341 2.81 17.01 -16.05
CA LEU A 341 2.86 17.68 -14.77
C LEU A 341 2.59 19.18 -14.87
N SER A 342 2.59 19.76 -16.07
CA SER A 342 2.33 21.19 -16.29
C SER A 342 0.91 21.61 -15.90
N VAL A 343 -0.02 20.65 -15.91
CA VAL A 343 -1.44 20.84 -15.55
C VAL A 343 -1.66 21.11 -14.06
N HIS A 344 -0.65 20.87 -13.22
CA HIS A 344 -0.77 21.03 -11.78
C HIS A 344 -0.29 22.40 -11.34
N THR A 345 -1.19 23.19 -10.75
CA THR A 345 -0.89 24.54 -10.30
C THR A 345 -0.02 24.56 -9.03
N ARG A 346 0.52 25.74 -8.69
CA ARG A 346 1.30 25.94 -7.46
C ARG A 346 0.48 25.57 -6.21
N GLU A 347 -0.81 25.92 -6.21
CA GLU A 347 -1.75 25.65 -5.11
C GLU A 347 -2.00 24.15 -4.95
N HIS A 348 -2.15 23.44 -6.07
CA HIS A 348 -2.28 21.98 -6.03
C HIS A 348 -1.02 21.32 -5.44
N LEU A 349 0.16 21.75 -5.86
CA LEU A 349 1.44 21.26 -5.31
C LEU A 349 1.55 21.57 -3.80
N ALA A 350 1.17 22.78 -3.38
CA ALA A 350 1.19 23.17 -1.96
C ALA A 350 0.24 22.29 -1.13
N MET A 351 -0.96 22.01 -1.64
CA MET A 351 -1.92 21.11 -0.99
C MET A 351 -1.37 19.68 -0.85
N VAL A 352 -0.76 19.14 -1.92
CA VAL A 352 -0.12 17.80 -1.87
C VAL A 352 1.04 17.76 -0.88
N ALA A 353 1.88 18.81 -0.85
CA ALA A 353 2.96 18.91 0.12
C ALA A 353 2.42 18.94 1.55
N ALA A 354 1.37 19.73 1.82
CA ALA A 354 0.71 19.80 3.13
C ALA A 354 0.16 18.43 3.57
N GLU A 355 -0.54 17.71 2.69
CA GLU A 355 -1.07 16.36 2.98
C GLU A 355 0.06 15.37 3.35
N LEU A 356 1.18 15.42 2.62
CA LEU A 356 2.34 14.56 2.91
C LEU A 356 3.12 14.99 4.16
N ASN A 357 3.15 16.28 4.48
CA ASN A 357 3.80 16.83 5.66
C ASN A 357 2.97 16.61 6.94
N GLN A 358 1.65 16.40 6.84
CA GLN A 358 0.80 15.98 7.96
C GLN A 358 0.80 14.46 8.18
N ARG A 359 1.31 13.68 7.22
CA ARG A 359 1.29 12.22 7.29
C ARG A 359 2.38 11.64 8.22
N PRO A 360 2.03 10.84 9.25
CA PRO A 360 2.96 10.18 10.17
C PRO A 360 4.07 9.37 9.48
N ARG A 361 5.28 9.42 10.03
CA ARG A 361 6.43 8.63 9.54
C ARG A 361 6.98 7.75 10.65
N GLU A 362 7.20 6.48 10.34
CA GLU A 362 7.82 5.53 11.27
C GLU A 362 9.21 5.99 11.74
N ILE A 363 10.01 6.55 10.82
CA ILE A 363 11.35 7.08 11.13
C ILE A 363 11.34 8.25 12.12
N LEU A 364 10.20 8.92 12.28
CA LEU A 364 10.00 10.04 13.20
C LEU A 364 9.20 9.61 14.45
N GLY A 365 9.20 8.32 14.79
CA GLY A 365 8.42 7.81 15.91
C GLY A 365 6.91 8.02 15.73
N TRP A 366 6.43 7.99 14.48
CA TRP A 366 5.04 8.26 14.08
C TRP A 366 4.57 9.71 14.19
N GLN A 367 5.47 10.66 14.41
CA GLN A 367 5.18 12.07 14.18
C GLN A 367 5.09 12.37 12.68
N SER A 368 4.34 13.40 12.33
CA SER A 368 4.34 13.97 10.99
C SER A 368 5.57 14.86 10.77
N PRO A 369 6.04 15.02 9.51
CA PRO A 369 7.11 15.97 9.21
C PRO A 369 6.82 17.39 9.69
N LEU A 370 5.56 17.83 9.60
CA LEU A 370 5.12 19.12 10.11
C LEU A 370 5.25 19.20 11.63
N GLU A 371 4.73 18.22 12.37
CA GLU A 371 4.85 18.16 13.84
C GLU A 371 6.31 18.18 14.29
N HIS A 372 7.16 17.43 13.59
CA HIS A 372 8.57 17.34 13.92
C HIS A 372 9.31 18.64 13.60
N LEU A 373 9.02 19.28 12.46
CA LEU A 373 9.58 20.57 12.09
C LEU A 373 9.15 21.67 13.06
N THR A 374 7.86 21.73 13.41
CA THR A 374 7.35 22.72 14.37
C THR A 374 8.08 22.61 15.71
N ARG A 375 8.33 21.40 16.22
CA ARG A 375 9.10 21.22 17.47
C ARG A 375 10.54 21.73 17.40
N LEU A 376 11.17 21.66 16.24
CA LEU A 376 12.54 22.14 16.05
C LEU A 376 12.62 23.66 15.82
N VAL A 377 11.55 24.26 15.33
CA VAL A 377 11.48 25.71 15.04
C VAL A 377 10.89 26.50 16.21
N SER A 378 9.99 25.89 17.00
CA SER A 378 9.50 26.48 18.24
C SER A 378 10.63 26.55 19.27
N PRO A 379 10.86 27.69 19.93
CA PRO A 379 11.80 27.75 21.05
C PRO A 379 11.35 26.78 22.13
N SER A 380 12.30 26.03 22.69
CA SER A 380 12.09 25.11 23.80
C SER A 380 11.46 25.87 24.97
N THR A 381 10.15 25.79 25.14
CA THR A 381 9.53 26.07 26.44
C THR A 381 9.73 24.83 27.29
N GLU A 382 10.93 24.67 27.84
CA GLU A 382 11.10 23.77 28.98
C GLU A 382 10.65 24.53 30.24
N PRO A 383 9.86 23.88 31.11
CA PRO A 383 9.40 24.46 32.38
C PRO A 383 10.52 24.59 33.42
#